data_AF-A0A3D0IDT4-F1
#
_entry.id   AF-A0A3D0IDT4-F1
#
_cell.length_a   1.000
_cell.length_b   1.000
_cell.length_c   1.000
_cell.angle_alpha   90.00
_cell.angle_beta   90.00
_cell.angle_gamma   90.00
#
_symmetry.space_group_name_H-M   'P 1'
#
loop_
_entity.id
_entity.type
_entity.pdbx_description
1 polymer ?
#
loop_
_entity_poly.entity_id
_entity_poly.type
_entity_poly.pdbx_seq_one_letter_code
_entity_poly.pdbx_strand_id
1 'polypeptide(L)'
;MAQSLVPTLVHSFLLSVVVIFSAFLLVFRNGPARVMAMIPSIFAILVMFIVMRSTGMMLNVATILIASTILGTSENDQIHFFYHFLEKRQDQTVEQALTHTFLVAGRAIFFATLINTAGFLAFALADLPPIRQFGVLSAVAFMLSMLADFTALPAALWILFRSKPDAWGTETYRGPGATSTQAGTPSPPTS
;
A
#
# COMPACT_ATOMS: atom_id res chain seq x y z
N MET A 1 16.56 30.69 -32.46
CA MET A 1 15.83 29.48 -32.01
C MET A 1 16.14 29.07 -30.57
N ALA A 2 17.39 29.13 -30.06
CA ALA A 2 17.69 28.73 -28.67
C ALA A 2 17.14 29.68 -27.57
N GLN A 3 16.94 30.97 -27.89
CA GLN A 3 16.48 31.98 -26.91
C GLN A 3 15.01 31.84 -26.49
N SER A 4 14.17 31.13 -27.24
CA SER A 4 12.76 30.86 -26.89
C SER A 4 12.56 29.53 -26.14
N LEU A 5 13.57 28.65 -26.11
CA LEU A 5 13.48 27.35 -25.44
C LEU A 5 13.72 27.45 -23.93
N VAL A 6 14.69 28.28 -23.51
CA VAL A 6 15.05 28.44 -22.09
C VAL A 6 13.89 29.00 -21.25
N PRO A 7 13.16 30.06 -21.67
CA PRO A 7 12.03 30.58 -20.90
C PRO A 7 10.88 29.59 -20.80
N THR A 8 10.65 28.81 -21.87
CA THR A 8 9.59 27.80 -21.94
C THR A 8 9.91 26.63 -21.02
N LEU A 9 11.16 26.15 -21.01
CA LEU A 9 11.64 25.12 -20.07
C LEU A 9 11.50 25.57 -18.62
N VAL A 10 11.86 26.81 -18.30
CA VAL A 10 11.75 27.37 -16.94
C VAL A 10 10.29 27.49 -16.51
N HIS A 11 9.39 27.95 -17.38
CA HIS A 11 7.95 28.01 -17.08
C HIS A 11 7.34 26.62 -16.90
N SER A 12 7.64 25.67 -17.77
CA SER A 12 7.16 24.29 -17.65
C SER A 12 7.70 23.61 -16.39
N PHE A 13 8.95 23.90 -16.01
CA PHE A 13 9.55 23.38 -14.77
C PHE A 13 8.88 23.97 -13.52
N LEU A 14 8.72 25.29 -13.45
CA LEU A 14 8.04 25.97 -12.34
C LEU A 14 6.60 25.50 -12.18
N LEU A 15 5.87 25.35 -13.29
CA LEU A 15 4.49 24.88 -13.29
C LEU A 15 4.41 23.42 -12.80
N SER A 16 5.35 22.57 -13.22
CA SER A 16 5.45 21.19 -12.73
C SER A 16 5.67 21.14 -11.21
N VAL A 17 6.61 21.95 -10.70
CA VAL A 17 6.92 22.02 -9.25
C VAL A 17 5.69 22.44 -8.44
N VAL A 18 4.97 23.47 -8.88
CA VAL A 18 3.77 23.97 -8.17
C VAL A 18 2.64 22.94 -8.18
N VAL A 19 2.39 22.29 -9.32
CA VAL A 19 1.33 21.28 -9.44
C VAL A 19 1.64 20.06 -8.58
N ILE A 20 2.87 19.57 -8.62
CA ILE A 20 3.28 18.39 -7.84
C ILE A 20 3.22 18.70 -6.34
N PHE A 21 3.71 19.87 -5.91
CA PHE A 21 3.65 20.28 -4.51
C PHE A 21 2.22 20.42 -3.99
N SER A 22 1.33 20.98 -4.81
CA SER A 22 -0.10 21.14 -4.47
C SER A 22 -0.82 19.78 -4.38
N ALA A 23 -0.55 18.87 -5.31
CA ALA A 23 -1.09 17.52 -5.28
C ALA A 23 -0.64 16.76 -4.03
N PHE A 24 0.63 16.89 -3.64
CA PHE A 24 1.19 16.29 -2.44
C PHE A 24 0.46 16.73 -1.16
N LEU A 25 0.14 18.04 -1.04
CA LEU A 25 -0.60 18.58 0.10
C LEU A 25 -2.05 18.09 0.19
N LEU A 26 -2.68 17.79 -0.95
CA LEU A 26 -4.06 17.32 -1.00
C LEU A 26 -4.20 15.84 -0.60
N VAL A 27 -3.19 15.02 -0.93
CA VAL A 27 -3.24 13.57 -0.75
C VAL A 27 -3.08 13.15 0.73
N PHE A 28 -2.26 13.85 1.54
CA PHE A 28 -1.89 13.41 2.89
C PHE A 28 -2.80 13.87 4.04
N ARG A 29 -4.12 13.75 3.90
CA ARG A 29 -5.10 14.36 4.81
C ARG A 29 -5.62 13.47 5.95
N ASN A 30 -4.73 13.00 6.84
CA ASN A 30 -4.98 12.35 8.16
C ASN A 30 -4.90 10.82 8.18
N GLY A 31 -4.60 10.19 9.32
CA GLY A 31 -4.71 8.75 9.59
C GLY A 31 -3.39 8.07 9.99
N PRO A 32 -3.17 7.70 11.27
CA PRO A 32 -1.88 7.14 11.73
C PRO A 32 -1.51 5.80 11.08
N ALA A 33 -2.49 4.94 10.78
CA ALA A 33 -2.26 3.71 10.02
C ALA A 33 -1.88 3.99 8.56
N ARG A 34 -2.41 5.06 7.96
CA ARG A 34 -2.05 5.51 6.60
C ARG A 34 -0.62 6.05 6.54
N VAL A 35 -0.19 6.78 7.56
CA VAL A 35 1.20 7.29 7.64
C VAL A 35 2.21 6.15 7.70
N MET A 36 1.93 5.08 8.47
CA MET A 36 2.79 3.89 8.48
C MET A 36 2.75 3.13 7.14
N ALA A 37 1.60 3.10 6.47
CA ALA A 37 1.46 2.49 5.15
C ALA A 37 2.28 3.22 4.07
N MET A 38 2.51 4.53 4.20
CA MET A 38 3.32 5.29 3.22
C MET A 38 4.81 4.94 3.23
N ILE A 39 5.33 4.34 4.31
CA ILE A 39 6.75 4.01 4.46
C ILE A 39 7.30 3.20 3.27
N PRO A 40 6.66 2.09 2.85
CA PRO A 40 7.09 1.34 1.66
C PRO A 40 7.10 2.16 0.37
N SER A 41 6.14 3.04 0.14
CA SER A 41 6.09 3.90 -1.05
C SER A 41 7.23 4.93 -1.05
N ILE A 42 7.48 5.57 0.09
CA ILE A 42 8.62 6.48 0.26
C ILE A 42 9.93 5.73 0.04
N PHE A 43 10.07 4.52 0.58
CA PHE A 43 11.23 3.67 0.36
C PHE A 43 11.46 3.39 -1.13
N ALA A 44 10.43 2.97 -1.87
CA ALA A 44 10.54 2.73 -3.32
C ALA A 44 11.00 3.97 -4.10
N ILE A 45 10.46 5.15 -3.75
CA ILE A 45 10.84 6.43 -4.37
C ILE A 45 12.27 6.83 -4.03
N LEU A 46 12.71 6.62 -2.78
CA LEU A 46 14.09 6.86 -2.37
C LEU A 46 15.07 5.95 -3.12
N VAL A 47 14.75 4.65 -3.24
CA VAL A 47 15.57 3.71 -4.02
C VAL A 47 15.64 4.14 -5.48
N MET A 48 14.53 4.57 -6.08
CA MET A 48 14.52 5.12 -7.43
C MET A 48 15.47 6.32 -7.56
N PHE A 49 15.43 7.28 -6.63
CA PHE A 49 16.34 8.43 -6.66
C PHE A 49 17.81 8.04 -6.48
N ILE A 50 18.10 7.02 -5.66
CA ILE A 50 19.46 6.47 -5.51
C ILE A 50 19.94 5.86 -6.82
N VAL A 51 19.11 5.06 -7.49
CA VAL A 51 19.42 4.46 -8.80
C VAL A 51 19.67 5.54 -9.85
N MET A 52 18.86 6.60 -9.87
CA MET A 52 19.08 7.74 -10.76
C MET A 52 20.41 8.44 -10.47
N ARG A 53 20.71 8.67 -9.18
CA ARG A 53 21.93 9.35 -8.76
C ARG A 53 23.20 8.55 -9.08
N SER A 54 23.15 7.23 -8.97
CA SER A 54 24.28 6.33 -9.26
C SER A 54 24.52 6.15 -10.76
N THR A 55 23.48 6.20 -11.57
CA THR A 55 23.55 6.08 -13.04
C THR A 55 23.79 7.42 -13.75
N GLY A 56 23.86 8.53 -13.00
CA GLY A 56 24.09 9.87 -13.55
C GLY A 56 22.87 10.47 -14.28
N MET A 57 21.67 9.94 -14.04
CA MET A 57 20.44 10.46 -14.63
C MET A 57 20.03 11.79 -13.97
N MET A 58 19.73 12.78 -14.79
CA MET A 58 19.30 14.11 -14.35
C MET A 58 17.85 14.08 -13.86
N LEU A 59 17.60 14.73 -12.72
CA LEU A 59 16.25 15.02 -12.23
C LEU A 59 15.54 15.95 -13.22
N ASN A 60 14.40 15.52 -13.72
CA ASN A 60 13.58 16.27 -14.67
C ASN A 60 12.09 16.06 -14.39
N VAL A 61 11.23 16.75 -15.14
CA VAL A 61 9.76 16.67 -14.97
C VAL A 61 9.26 15.22 -15.03
N ALA A 62 9.77 14.40 -15.96
CA ALA A 62 9.36 13.01 -16.09
C ALA A 62 9.65 12.23 -14.80
N THR A 63 10.81 12.41 -14.18
CA THR A 63 11.18 11.69 -12.94
C THR A 63 10.31 12.07 -11.73
N ILE A 64 9.83 13.30 -11.68
CA ILE A 64 8.90 13.72 -10.61
C ILE A 64 7.51 13.11 -10.85
N LEU A 65 7.08 12.98 -12.11
CA LEU A 65 5.85 12.28 -12.46
C LEU A 65 5.90 10.80 -12.04
N ILE A 66 7.08 10.15 -12.11
CA ILE A 66 7.24 8.77 -11.61
C ILE A 66 6.92 8.72 -10.10
N ALA A 67 7.55 9.59 -9.31
CA ALA A 67 7.32 9.63 -7.86
C ALA A 67 5.85 9.86 -7.50
N SER A 68 5.19 10.80 -8.18
CA SER A 68 3.75 11.06 -7.97
C SER A 68 2.87 9.88 -8.38
N THR A 69 3.23 9.17 -9.46
CA THR A 69 2.45 8.03 -9.96
C THR A 69 2.59 6.81 -9.05
N ILE A 70 3.79 6.57 -8.52
CA ILE A 70 4.05 5.52 -7.53
C ILE A 70 3.25 5.81 -6.27
N LEU A 71 3.34 7.02 -5.71
CA LEU A 71 2.57 7.37 -4.52
C LEU A 71 1.08 7.11 -4.72
N GLY A 72 0.47 7.67 -5.78
CA GLY A 72 -0.96 7.51 -6.00
C GLY A 72 -1.39 6.06 -6.20
N THR A 73 -0.59 5.26 -6.91
CA THR A 73 -0.95 3.85 -7.16
C THR A 73 -0.72 2.98 -5.93
N SER A 74 0.43 3.11 -5.27
CA SER A 74 0.76 2.31 -4.09
C SER A 74 -0.16 2.64 -2.90
N GLU A 75 -0.56 3.91 -2.75
CA GLU A 75 -1.53 4.32 -1.73
C GLU A 75 -2.91 3.68 -1.97
N ASN A 76 -3.33 3.54 -3.23
CA ASN A 76 -4.56 2.83 -3.56
C ASN A 76 -4.48 1.35 -3.16
N ASP A 77 -3.36 0.68 -3.46
CA ASP A 77 -3.13 -0.73 -3.11
C ASP A 77 -3.16 -0.93 -1.59
N GLN A 78 -2.51 -0.02 -0.84
CA GLN A 78 -2.51 -0.02 0.62
C GLN A 78 -3.89 0.22 1.21
N ILE A 79 -4.71 1.10 0.63
CA ILE A 79 -6.10 1.32 1.06
C ILE A 79 -6.92 0.05 0.87
N HIS A 80 -6.81 -0.60 -0.29
CA HIS A 80 -7.52 -1.85 -0.56
C HIS A 80 -7.10 -2.97 0.41
N PHE A 81 -5.80 -3.09 0.67
CA PHE A 81 -5.27 -4.04 1.63
C PHE A 81 -5.79 -3.74 3.05
N PHE A 82 -5.72 -2.47 3.47
CA PHE A 82 -6.16 -2.04 4.79
C PHE A 82 -7.67 -2.24 5.01
N TYR A 83 -8.47 -1.98 3.98
CA TYR A 83 -9.93 -2.17 4.03
C TYR A 83 -10.28 -3.64 4.30
N HIS A 84 -9.73 -4.57 3.52
CA HIS A 84 -9.98 -6.00 3.71
C HIS A 84 -9.41 -6.55 5.02
N PHE A 85 -8.28 -5.99 5.48
CA PHE A 85 -7.74 -6.31 6.80
C PHE A 85 -8.72 -5.88 7.90
N LEU A 86 -9.24 -4.66 7.85
CA LEU A 86 -10.16 -4.16 8.86
C LEU A 86 -11.50 -4.91 8.85
N GLU A 87 -11.99 -5.28 7.67
CA GLU A 87 -13.19 -6.11 7.48
C GLU A 87 -13.06 -7.45 8.21
N LYS A 88 -11.93 -8.16 8.04
CA LYS A 88 -11.73 -9.46 8.72
C LYS A 88 -11.23 -9.36 10.15
N ARG A 89 -10.62 -8.24 10.55
CA ARG A 89 -10.12 -8.04 11.91
C ARG A 89 -11.26 -7.99 12.94
N GLN A 90 -12.49 -7.68 12.53
CA GLN A 90 -13.66 -7.65 13.41
C GLN A 90 -13.97 -9.02 14.02
N ASP A 91 -13.78 -10.09 13.25
CA ASP A 91 -14.20 -11.45 13.62
C ASP A 91 -13.03 -12.41 13.90
N GLN A 92 -11.79 -11.99 13.63
CA GLN A 92 -10.62 -12.88 13.60
C GLN A 92 -9.37 -12.27 14.24
N THR A 93 -8.41 -13.14 14.57
CA THR A 93 -7.06 -12.76 15.01
C THR A 93 -6.33 -11.95 13.94
N VAL A 94 -5.31 -11.19 14.34
CA VAL A 94 -4.50 -10.36 13.41
C VAL A 94 -3.90 -11.23 12.30
N GLU A 95 -3.40 -12.41 12.67
CA GLU A 95 -2.83 -13.45 11.81
C GLU A 95 -3.79 -13.91 10.73
N GLN A 96 -5.01 -14.26 11.13
CA GLN A 96 -6.06 -14.75 10.23
C GLN A 96 -6.54 -13.64 9.29
N ALA A 97 -6.73 -12.43 9.82
CA ALA A 97 -7.12 -11.27 9.03
C ALA A 97 -6.05 -10.92 7.97
N LEU A 98 -4.76 -10.95 8.34
CA LEU A 98 -3.66 -10.73 7.39
C LEU A 98 -3.58 -11.82 6.33
N THR A 99 -3.71 -13.09 6.72
CA THR A 99 -3.68 -14.22 5.78
C THR A 99 -4.82 -14.11 4.75
N HIS A 100 -6.04 -13.83 5.22
CA HIS A 100 -7.18 -13.62 4.32
C HIS A 100 -6.96 -12.42 3.39
N THR A 101 -6.46 -11.31 3.93
CA THR A 101 -6.19 -10.09 3.16
C THR A 101 -5.16 -10.34 2.07
N PHE A 102 -4.10 -11.11 2.34
CA PHE A 102 -3.12 -11.51 1.32
C PHE A 102 -3.75 -12.33 0.20
N LEU A 103 -4.64 -13.26 0.53
CA LEU A 103 -5.29 -14.12 -0.46
C LEU A 103 -6.29 -13.36 -1.33
N VAL A 104 -6.93 -12.31 -0.81
CA VAL A 104 -7.93 -11.53 -1.55
C VAL A 104 -7.30 -10.29 -2.18
N ALA A 105 -6.86 -9.34 -1.34
CA ALA A 105 -6.29 -8.07 -1.79
C ALA A 105 -4.89 -8.23 -2.39
N GLY A 106 -4.04 -9.08 -1.80
CA GLY A 106 -2.67 -9.29 -2.28
C GLY A 106 -2.61 -9.79 -3.73
N ARG A 107 -3.52 -10.69 -4.11
CA ARG A 107 -3.63 -11.15 -5.52
C ARG A 107 -4.01 -10.01 -6.46
N ALA A 108 -4.98 -9.17 -6.08
CA ALA A 108 -5.40 -8.04 -6.90
C ALA A 108 -4.25 -7.02 -7.08
N ILE A 109 -3.56 -6.69 -5.99
CA ILE A 109 -2.40 -5.77 -5.99
C ILE A 109 -1.27 -6.31 -6.87
N PHE A 110 -0.99 -7.62 -6.79
CA PHE A 110 0.04 -8.25 -7.62
C PHE A 110 -0.24 -8.08 -9.12
N PHE A 111 -1.47 -8.37 -9.55
CA PHE A 111 -1.84 -8.21 -10.97
C PHE A 111 -1.90 -6.74 -11.39
N ALA A 112 -2.41 -5.84 -10.54
CA ALA A 112 -2.44 -4.41 -10.82
C ALA A 112 -1.02 -3.86 -11.02
N THR A 113 -0.10 -4.21 -10.12
CA THR A 113 1.31 -3.82 -10.23
C THR A 113 1.93 -4.39 -11.50
N LEU A 114 1.67 -5.66 -11.83
CA LEU A 114 2.21 -6.30 -13.03
C LEU A 114 1.73 -5.60 -14.31
N ILE A 115 0.45 -5.22 -14.37
CA ILE A 115 -0.13 -4.47 -15.50
C ILE A 115 0.54 -3.09 -15.60
N ASN A 116 0.71 -2.38 -14.49
CA ASN A 116 1.40 -1.09 -14.47
C ASN A 116 2.85 -1.24 -14.94
N THR A 117 3.60 -2.18 -14.37
CA THR A 117 4.98 -2.46 -14.77
C THR A 117 5.09 -2.78 -16.26
N ALA A 118 4.20 -3.61 -16.80
CA ALA A 118 4.18 -3.92 -18.24
C ALA A 118 3.87 -2.67 -19.09
N GLY A 119 2.90 -1.85 -18.67
CA GLY A 119 2.54 -0.60 -19.34
C GLY A 119 3.69 0.40 -19.38
N PHE A 120 4.39 0.60 -18.27
CA PHE A 120 5.57 1.46 -18.22
C PHE A 120 6.75 0.87 -18.99
N LEU A 121 6.94 -0.46 -18.96
CA LEU A 121 8.00 -1.11 -19.70
C LEU A 121 7.82 -0.96 -21.22
N ALA A 122 6.59 -0.83 -21.71
CA ALA A 122 6.34 -0.50 -23.12
C ALA A 122 6.99 0.83 -23.55
N PHE A 123 7.11 1.82 -22.64
CA PHE A 123 7.82 3.07 -22.92
C PHE A 123 9.33 2.86 -23.12
N ALA A 124 9.89 1.72 -22.71
CA ALA A 124 11.27 1.39 -23.01
C ALA A 124 11.56 1.26 -24.52
N LEU A 125 10.52 1.07 -25.34
CA LEU A 125 10.60 1.00 -26.80
C LEU A 125 10.59 2.37 -27.49
N ALA A 126 10.45 3.47 -26.73
CA ALA A 126 10.40 4.81 -27.31
C ALA A 126 11.77 5.27 -27.87
N ASP A 127 11.74 5.98 -28.99
CA ASP A 127 12.93 6.55 -29.63
C ASP A 127 13.58 7.68 -28.81
N LEU A 128 12.76 8.39 -28.03
CA LEU A 128 13.20 9.49 -27.17
C LEU A 128 13.84 8.94 -25.89
N PRO A 129 15.16 9.17 -25.65
CA PRO A 129 15.85 8.65 -24.47
C PRO A 129 15.19 8.99 -23.12
N PRO A 130 14.64 10.22 -22.90
CA PRO A 130 13.94 10.54 -21.65
C PRO A 130 12.69 9.67 -21.42
N ILE A 131 11.96 9.32 -22.47
CA ILE A 131 10.74 8.49 -22.39
C ILE A 131 11.13 7.04 -22.09
N ARG A 132 12.19 6.54 -22.73
CA ARG A 132 12.74 5.20 -22.46
C ARG A 132 13.20 5.06 -21.01
N GLN A 133 13.97 6.03 -20.52
CA GLN A 133 14.43 6.06 -19.12
C GLN A 133 13.27 6.11 -18.14
N PHE A 134 12.26 6.94 -18.43
CA PHE A 134 11.04 7.02 -17.64
C PHE A 134 10.31 5.68 -17.54
N GLY A 135 10.16 4.96 -18.65
CA GLY A 135 9.54 3.63 -18.68
C GLY A 135 10.25 2.61 -17.81
N VAL A 136 11.57 2.48 -18.00
CA VAL A 136 12.38 1.51 -17.25
C VAL A 136 12.41 1.84 -15.76
N LEU A 137 12.64 3.10 -15.40
CA LEU A 137 12.68 3.52 -13.99
C LEU A 137 11.33 3.31 -13.29
N SER A 138 10.23 3.66 -13.94
CA SER A 138 8.89 3.45 -13.39
C SER A 138 8.61 1.96 -13.18
N ALA A 139 8.92 1.12 -14.17
CA ALA A 139 8.73 -0.33 -14.09
C ALA A 139 9.47 -0.94 -12.89
N VAL A 140 10.73 -0.56 -12.67
CA VAL A 140 11.53 -0.99 -11.52
C VAL A 140 10.92 -0.50 -10.21
N ALA A 141 10.51 0.76 -10.17
CA ALA A 141 9.98 1.36 -8.96
C ALA A 141 8.62 0.76 -8.54
N PHE A 142 7.76 0.38 -9.49
CA PHE A 142 6.53 -0.37 -9.20
C PHE A 142 6.82 -1.74 -8.57
N MET A 143 7.78 -2.48 -9.13
CA MET A 143 8.18 -3.78 -8.57
C MET A 143 8.77 -3.64 -7.16
N LEU A 144 9.59 -2.61 -6.93
CA LEU A 144 10.13 -2.30 -5.61
C LEU A 144 9.04 -1.88 -4.63
N SER A 145 8.05 -1.08 -5.06
CA SER A 145 6.92 -0.71 -4.21
C SER A 145 6.12 -1.93 -3.81
N MET A 146 5.73 -2.79 -4.75
CA MET A 146 4.96 -3.99 -4.42
C MET A 146 5.71 -4.90 -3.44
N LEU A 147 7.02 -5.06 -3.62
CA LEU A 147 7.84 -5.84 -2.69
C LEU A 147 7.86 -5.19 -1.29
N ALA A 148 7.98 -3.87 -1.23
CA ALA A 148 7.93 -3.11 0.01
C ALA A 148 6.53 -3.19 0.65
N ASP A 149 5.45 -3.12 -0.13
CA ASP A 149 4.07 -3.21 0.34
C ASP A 149 3.77 -4.61 0.89
N PHE A 150 4.21 -5.68 0.22
CA PHE A 150 4.01 -7.05 0.71
C PHE A 150 4.89 -7.41 1.92
N THR A 151 5.84 -6.57 2.30
CA THR A 151 6.71 -6.81 3.45
C THR A 151 6.43 -5.84 4.59
N ALA A 152 6.53 -4.54 4.34
CA ALA A 152 6.39 -3.49 5.34
C ALA A 152 4.93 -3.26 5.76
N LEU A 153 3.95 -3.35 4.85
CA LEU A 153 2.55 -3.12 5.19
C LEU A 153 1.99 -4.16 6.19
N PRO A 154 2.12 -5.49 5.96
CA PRO A 154 1.65 -6.47 6.94
C PRO A 154 2.44 -6.40 8.25
N ALA A 155 3.75 -6.11 8.21
CA ALA A 155 4.55 -5.92 9.41
C ALA A 155 4.07 -4.72 10.23
N ALA A 156 3.78 -3.59 9.58
CA ALA A 156 3.26 -2.39 10.23
C ALA A 156 1.88 -2.65 10.86
N LEU A 157 0.97 -3.32 10.13
CA LEU A 157 -0.34 -3.68 10.64
C LEU A 157 -0.26 -4.68 11.80
N TRP A 158 0.64 -5.65 11.71
CA TRP A 158 0.89 -6.58 12.81
C TRP A 158 1.32 -5.85 14.08
N ILE A 159 2.33 -4.99 13.99
CA ILE A 159 2.86 -4.26 15.15
C ILE A 159 1.79 -3.35 15.76
N LEU A 160 1.01 -2.66 14.92
CA LEU A 160 0.01 -1.70 15.38
C LEU A 160 -1.21 -2.38 16.04
N PHE A 161 -1.69 -3.50 15.47
CA PHE A 161 -2.93 -4.15 15.92
C PHE A 161 -2.73 -5.32 16.87
N ARG A 162 -1.49 -5.78 17.08
CA ARG A 162 -1.13 -6.75 18.14
C ARG A 162 -1.41 -6.24 19.56
N SER A 163 -1.40 -4.92 19.76
CA SER A 163 -1.58 -4.32 21.09
C SER A 163 -3.03 -4.26 21.58
N LYS A 164 -4.02 -4.61 20.73
CA LYS A 164 -5.39 -4.84 21.19
C LYS A 164 -5.51 -6.33 21.55
N PRO A 165 -5.70 -6.69 22.82
CA PRO A 165 -5.86 -8.09 23.21
C PRO A 165 -6.97 -8.72 22.38
N ASP A 166 -6.71 -9.88 21.81
CA ASP A 166 -7.73 -10.66 21.13
C ASP A 166 -8.79 -11.04 22.17
N ALA A 167 -9.91 -10.33 22.17
CA ALA A 167 -10.97 -10.45 23.17
C ALA A 167 -11.80 -11.75 23.00
N TRP A 168 -11.24 -12.81 22.42
CA TRP A 168 -11.95 -14.06 22.17
C TRP A 168 -11.19 -15.29 22.65
N GLY A 169 -10.92 -15.32 23.96
CA GLY A 169 -10.58 -16.52 24.70
C GLY A 169 -11.72 -17.10 25.54
N THR A 170 -12.92 -16.49 25.54
CA THR A 170 -14.03 -16.92 26.41
C THR A 170 -15.38 -16.67 25.74
N GLU A 171 -15.85 -17.64 24.94
CA GLU A 171 -17.28 -18.02 24.89
C GLU A 171 -17.42 -19.33 24.10
N THR A 172 -17.39 -20.44 24.84
CA THR A 172 -18.11 -21.70 24.58
C THR A 172 -18.45 -22.10 23.13
N TYR A 173 -17.63 -22.96 22.53
CA TYR A 173 -18.19 -24.00 21.64
C TYR A 173 -18.83 -25.09 22.52
N ARG A 174 -20.11 -24.91 22.89
CA ARG A 174 -20.95 -26.03 23.35
C ARG A 174 -21.42 -26.77 22.10
N GLY A 175 -20.71 -27.83 21.74
CA GLY A 175 -21.20 -28.77 20.71
C GLY A 175 -22.56 -29.37 21.12
N PRO A 176 -23.42 -29.73 20.16
CA PRO A 176 -24.68 -30.39 20.44
C PRO A 176 -24.42 -31.85 20.85
N GLY A 177 -24.20 -32.09 22.15
CA GLY A 177 -23.91 -33.43 22.66
C GLY A 177 -23.60 -33.55 24.15
N ALA A 178 -23.90 -32.54 24.98
CA ALA A 178 -23.70 -32.64 26.43
C ALA A 178 -24.86 -33.40 27.10
N THR A 179 -24.87 -34.72 26.96
CA THR A 179 -25.59 -35.62 27.88
C THR A 179 -24.81 -35.66 29.19
N SER A 180 -25.35 -35.03 30.23
CA SER A 180 -25.04 -35.41 31.61
C SER A 180 -26.23 -35.09 32.51
N THR A 181 -26.97 -36.16 32.81
CA THR A 181 -27.65 -36.44 34.07
C THR A 181 -27.25 -35.49 35.22
N GLN A 182 -28.19 -34.69 35.69
CA GLN A 182 -28.17 -34.22 37.08
C GLN A 182 -29.44 -34.65 37.78
N ALA A 183 -29.20 -35.39 38.86
CA ALA A 183 -30.16 -35.99 39.76
C ALA A 183 -30.98 -34.92 40.49
N GLY A 184 -32.21 -35.27 40.80
CA GLY A 184 -33.17 -34.42 41.47
C GLY A 184 -32.75 -33.98 42.87
N THR A 185 -33.25 -32.81 43.25
CA THR A 185 -33.43 -32.40 44.64
C THR A 185 -34.90 -32.03 44.81
N PRO A 186 -35.58 -32.51 45.87
CA PRO A 186 -37.02 -32.28 46.03
C PRO A 186 -37.31 -30.91 46.63
N SER A 187 -38.41 -30.31 46.18
CA SER A 187 -38.99 -29.05 46.66
C SER A 187 -39.43 -29.15 48.13
N PRO A 188 -39.24 -28.11 48.97
CA PRO A 188 -39.95 -28.03 50.24
C PRO A 188 -41.39 -27.51 50.04
N PRO A 189 -42.34 -27.94 50.90
CA PRO A 189 -43.77 -27.74 50.67
C PRO A 189 -44.21 -26.29 50.94
N THR A 190 -45.24 -25.90 50.19
CA THR A 190 -46.04 -24.70 50.38
C THR A 190 -46.78 -24.70 51.71
N SER A 191 -46.81 -23.53 52.37
CA SER A 191 -47.93 -23.05 53.17
C SER A 191 -48.04 -21.55 53.02
#